data_AF-A0A329R7A9-F1
#
_entry.id   AF-A0A329R7A9-F1
#
_cell.length_a   1.000
_cell.length_b   1.000
_cell.length_c   1.000
_cell.angle_alpha   90.00
_cell.angle_beta   90.00
_cell.angle_gamma   90.00
#
_symmetry.space_group_name_H-M   'P 1'
#
loop_
_entity.id
_entity.type
_entity.pdbx_description
1 polymer ?
#
loop_
_entity_poly.entity_id
_entity_poly.type
_entity_poly.pdbx_seq_one_letter_code
_entity_poly.pdbx_strand_id
1 'polypeptide(L)'
;MISDFVLQRQAVTRYVRDALQSAVDKQKENADKRGRKHTVSFTTGERVLLSTTGIRDSAVINLGANKLAPRFIGPFTVLKVIGDTYTLDIPTSLRLHPTFYV
;
A
#
# COMPACT_ATOMS: atom_id res chain seq x y z
N MET A 1 51.96 -10.66 -4.35
CA MET A 1 51.10 -11.78 -3.90
C MET A 1 50.08 -11.31 -2.85
N ILE A 2 50.49 -10.62 -1.77
CA ILE A 2 49.56 -10.09 -0.73
C ILE A 2 48.78 -8.84 -1.19
N SER A 3 49.43 -7.94 -1.95
CA SER A 3 48.81 -6.72 -2.48
C SER A 3 47.64 -7.00 -3.42
N ASP A 4 47.79 -8.02 -4.27
CA ASP A 4 46.79 -8.41 -5.27
C ASP A 4 45.50 -8.93 -4.62
N PHE A 5 45.64 -9.75 -3.57
CA PHE A 5 44.51 -10.22 -2.75
C PHE A 5 43.76 -9.08 -2.06
N VAL A 6 44.48 -8.08 -1.53
CA VAL A 6 43.86 -6.91 -0.88
C VAL A 6 43.10 -6.06 -1.90
N LEU A 7 43.67 -5.83 -3.09
CA LEU A 7 43.02 -5.09 -4.17
C LEU A 7 41.76 -5.81 -4.67
N GLN A 8 41.82 -7.12 -4.84
CA GLN A 8 40.67 -7.92 -5.28
C GLN A 8 39.52 -7.88 -4.25
N ARG A 9 39.84 -7.99 -2.96
CA ARG A 9 38.82 -7.88 -1.89
C ARG A 9 38.17 -6.50 -1.84
N GLN A 10 38.95 -5.44 -2.05
CA GLN A 10 38.43 -4.07 -2.10
C GLN A 10 37.53 -3.87 -3.33
N ALA A 11 37.92 -4.41 -4.49
CA ALA A 11 37.13 -4.34 -5.72
C ALA A 11 35.77 -5.05 -5.56
N VAL A 12 35.76 -6.26 -4.99
CA VAL A 12 34.52 -7.01 -4.73
C VAL A 12 33.62 -6.26 -3.75
N THR A 13 34.19 -5.67 -2.69
CA THR A 13 33.42 -4.93 -1.69
C THR A 13 32.76 -3.68 -2.30
N ARG A 14 33.48 -2.96 -3.16
CA ARG A 14 32.94 -1.80 -3.90
C ARG A 14 31.82 -2.23 -4.83
N TYR A 15 32.04 -3.28 -5.62
CA TYR A 15 31.04 -3.82 -6.53
C TYR A 15 29.74 -4.20 -5.82
N VAL A 16 29.83 -4.90 -4.68
CA VAL A 16 28.64 -5.29 -3.89
C VAL A 16 27.90 -4.06 -3.37
N ARG A 17 28.62 -3.04 -2.87
CA ARG A 17 28.00 -1.80 -2.40
C ARG A 17 27.28 -1.06 -3.53
N ASP A 18 27.92 -0.94 -4.69
CA ASP A 18 27.37 -0.21 -5.83
C ASP A 18 26.16 -0.94 -6.42
N ALA A 19 26.21 -2.28 -6.47
CA ALA A 19 25.08 -3.11 -6.89
C ALA A 19 23.88 -2.97 -5.94
N LEU A 20 24.11 -2.97 -4.62
CA LEU A 20 23.06 -2.75 -3.63
C LEU A 20 22.46 -1.34 -3.75
N GLN A 21 23.30 -0.31 -3.91
CA GLN A 21 22.83 1.06 -4.09
C GLN A 21 21.99 1.19 -5.36
N SER A 22 22.46 0.64 -6.48
CA SER A 22 21.71 0.63 -7.74
C SER A 22 20.36 -0.09 -7.63
N ALA A 23 20.30 -1.19 -6.86
CA ALA A 23 19.05 -1.90 -6.62
C ALA A 23 18.06 -1.06 -5.81
N VAL A 24 18.53 -0.37 -4.76
CA VAL A 24 17.71 0.55 -3.95
C VAL A 24 17.21 1.72 -4.80
N ASP A 25 18.07 2.32 -5.60
CA ASP A 25 17.71 3.46 -6.46
C ASP A 25 16.67 3.05 -7.51
N LYS A 26 16.81 1.88 -8.12
CA LYS A 26 15.81 1.31 -9.03
C LYS A 26 14.49 0.99 -8.33
N GLN A 27 14.53 0.50 -7.09
CA GLN A 27 13.31 0.23 -6.33
C GLN A 27 12.58 1.54 -6.03
N LYS A 28 13.30 2.59 -5.64
CA LYS A 28 12.77 3.92 -5.41
C LYS A 28 12.18 4.51 -6.70
N GLU A 29 12.93 4.51 -7.79
CA GLU A 29 12.46 5.00 -9.08
C GLU A 29 11.22 4.24 -9.57
N ASN A 30 11.17 2.92 -9.42
CA ASN A 30 10.00 2.13 -9.76
C ASN A 30 8.82 2.42 -8.85
N ALA A 31 9.03 2.65 -7.55
CA ALA A 31 7.98 3.03 -6.61
C ALA A 31 7.43 4.44 -6.91
N ASP A 32 8.31 5.39 -7.26
CA ASP A 32 7.96 6.76 -7.62
C ASP A 32 7.24 6.81 -8.98
N LYS A 33 7.73 6.08 -9.99
CA LYS A 33 7.09 5.94 -11.32
C LYS A 33 5.77 5.19 -11.28
N ARG A 34 5.66 4.18 -10.40
CA ARG A 34 4.40 3.49 -10.12
C ARG A 34 3.58 4.23 -9.04
N GLY A 35 4.06 5.39 -8.59
CA GLY A 35 3.48 6.21 -7.55
C GLY A 35 2.00 6.42 -7.80
N ARG A 36 1.22 5.85 -6.87
CA ARG A 36 -0.19 6.08 -6.54
C ARG A 36 -0.96 6.87 -7.60
N LYS A 37 -1.41 6.14 -8.63
CA LYS A 37 -2.41 6.60 -9.61
C LYS A 37 -3.79 6.87 -9.00
N HIS A 38 -3.88 7.14 -7.70
CA HIS A 38 -5.13 7.53 -7.09
C HIS A 38 -5.18 9.05 -7.01
N THR A 39 -5.49 9.66 -8.16
CA THR A 39 -5.73 11.11 -8.31
C THR A 39 -7.00 11.57 -7.55
N VAL A 40 -7.73 10.63 -6.95
CA VAL A 40 -8.96 10.92 -6.23
C VAL A 40 -8.60 11.32 -4.80
N SER A 41 -8.77 12.60 -4.50
CA SER A 41 -8.72 13.11 -3.13
C SER A 41 -10.14 13.22 -2.59
N PHE A 42 -10.32 12.85 -1.32
CA PHE A 42 -11.59 13.00 -0.63
C PHE A 42 -11.49 14.04 0.47
N THR A 43 -12.62 14.62 0.85
CA THR A 43 -12.69 15.62 1.92
C THR A 43 -13.45 15.11 3.13
N THR A 44 -13.16 15.66 4.31
CA THR A 44 -13.91 15.34 5.54
C THR A 44 -15.39 15.65 5.34
N GLY A 45 -16.27 14.71 5.71
CA GLY A 45 -17.72 14.80 5.51
C GLY A 45 -18.21 14.20 4.19
N GLU A 46 -17.32 13.87 3.25
CA GLU A 46 -17.68 13.22 2.00
C GLU A 46 -18.09 11.77 2.21
N ARG A 47 -19.03 11.28 1.39
CA ARG A 47 -19.49 9.89 1.41
C ARG A 47 -18.77 9.09 0.34
N VAL A 48 -17.98 8.11 0.76
CA VAL A 48 -17.13 7.31 -0.13
C VAL A 48 -17.49 5.83 -0.05
N LEU A 49 -17.29 5.11 -1.15
CA LEU A 49 -17.46 3.66 -1.20
C LEU A 49 -16.14 2.96 -0.86
N LEU A 50 -16.19 1.95 -0.01
CA LEU A 50 -15.02 1.14 0.36
C LEU A 50 -14.91 -0.10 -0.53
N SER A 51 -13.75 -0.31 -1.14
CA SER A 51 -13.47 -1.52 -1.94
C SER A 51 -13.41 -2.76 -1.05
N THR A 52 -14.02 -3.85 -1.48
CA THR A 52 -13.99 -5.14 -0.76
C THR A 52 -12.75 -5.98 -1.08
N THR A 53 -11.93 -5.54 -2.04
CA THR A 53 -10.67 -6.20 -2.39
C THR A 53 -9.73 -6.28 -1.18
N GLY A 54 -9.34 -7.49 -0.80
CA GLY A 54 -8.44 -7.72 0.35
C GLY A 54 -9.14 -7.70 1.71
N ILE A 55 -10.45 -7.47 1.75
CA ILE A 55 -11.27 -7.63 2.95
C ILE A 55 -11.82 -9.06 2.98
N ARG A 56 -11.88 -9.68 4.17
CA ARG A 56 -12.49 -11.00 4.32
C ARG A 56 -13.98 -10.92 4.02
N ASP A 57 -14.49 -11.81 3.16
CA ASP A 57 -15.91 -11.83 2.77
C ASP A 57 -16.85 -11.87 3.98
N SER A 58 -16.47 -12.62 5.03
CA SER A 58 -17.25 -12.74 6.27
C SER A 58 -17.38 -11.45 7.07
N ALA A 59 -16.49 -10.48 6.87
CA ALA A 59 -16.56 -9.18 7.53
C ALA A 59 -17.52 -8.21 6.81
N VAL A 60 -17.84 -8.51 5.55
CA VAL A 60 -18.58 -7.58 4.66
C VAL A 60 -19.94 -8.14 4.24
N ILE A 61 -20.07 -9.46 4.17
CA ILE A 61 -21.21 -10.13 3.54
C ILE A 61 -21.59 -11.37 4.34
N ASN A 62 -22.85 -11.44 4.75
CA ASN A 62 -23.43 -12.67 5.34
C ASN A 62 -23.90 -13.67 4.27
N LEU A 63 -23.61 -13.46 2.96
CA LEU A 63 -24.21 -14.22 1.87
C LEU A 63 -23.52 -15.56 1.53
N GLY A 64 -22.43 -15.93 2.20
CA GLY A 64 -21.79 -17.25 2.03
C GLY A 64 -21.14 -17.54 0.66
N ALA A 65 -21.42 -16.75 -0.39
CA ALA A 65 -20.92 -16.95 -1.75
C ALA A 65 -20.16 -15.71 -2.27
N ASN A 66 -18.85 -15.85 -2.45
CA ASN A 66 -17.93 -14.80 -2.90
C ASN A 66 -18.22 -14.32 -4.35
N LYS A 67 -18.76 -15.19 -5.22
CA LYS A 67 -18.98 -14.85 -6.65
C LYS A 67 -20.03 -13.75 -6.89
N LEU A 68 -20.92 -13.50 -5.93
CA LEU A 68 -21.95 -12.45 -5.99
C LEU A 68 -21.70 -11.32 -4.97
N ALA A 69 -20.50 -11.28 -4.40
CA ALA A 69 -20.08 -10.23 -3.49
C ALA A 69 -20.05 -8.87 -4.19
N PRO A 70 -20.57 -7.80 -3.56
CA PRO A 70 -20.39 -6.46 -4.10
C PRO A 70 -18.89 -6.09 -4.06
N ARG A 71 -18.40 -5.50 -5.15
CA ARG A 71 -17.01 -5.01 -5.24
C ARG A 71 -16.74 -3.80 -4.34
N PHE A 72 -17.79 -3.05 -4.03
CA PHE A 72 -17.75 -1.89 -3.14
C PHE A 72 -18.90 -1.95 -2.16
N ILE A 73 -18.66 -1.53 -0.92
CA ILE A 73 -19.68 -1.43 0.12
C ILE A 73 -19.82 0.00 0.61
N GLY A 74 -21.04 0.31 1.06
CA GLY A 74 -21.39 1.41 1.97
C GLY A 74 -20.88 2.78 1.56
N PRO A 75 -21.73 3.79 1.39
CA PRO A 75 -21.26 5.16 1.49
C PRO A 75 -20.92 5.46 2.96
N PHE A 76 -19.64 5.34 3.31
CA PHE A 76 -19.11 5.73 4.62
C PHE A 76 -18.63 7.17 4.60
N THR A 77 -18.81 7.87 5.72
CA THR A 77 -18.41 9.27 5.84
C THR A 77 -16.93 9.36 6.18
N VAL A 78 -16.18 10.22 5.50
CA VAL A 78 -14.79 10.52 5.85
C VAL A 78 -14.76 11.39 7.11
N LEU A 79 -14.16 10.87 8.19
CA LEU A 79 -13.99 11.58 9.47
C LEU A 79 -12.69 12.38 9.53
N LYS A 80 -11.63 11.89 8.89
CA LYS A 80 -10.30 12.52 8.92
C LYS A 80 -9.49 12.16 7.69
N VAL A 81 -8.77 13.14 7.15
CA VAL A 81 -7.81 12.98 6.04
C VAL A 81 -6.40 13.30 6.53
N ILE A 82 -5.44 12.40 6.29
CA ILE A 82 -4.02 12.57 6.60
C ILE A 82 -3.21 12.13 5.38
N GLY A 83 -2.89 13.06 4.48
CA GLY A 83 -2.31 12.74 3.19
C GLY A 83 -3.22 11.79 2.41
N ASP A 84 -2.68 10.64 2.02
CA ASP A 84 -3.41 9.58 1.29
C ASP A 84 -4.17 8.61 2.23
N THR A 85 -4.24 8.92 3.52
CA THR A 85 -4.85 8.08 4.54
C THR A 85 -6.16 8.68 5.05
N TYR A 86 -7.24 7.91 4.97
CA TYR A 86 -8.61 8.33 5.27
C TYR A 86 -9.19 7.51 6.40
N THR A 87 -9.74 8.16 7.43
CA THR A 87 -10.51 7.50 8.48
C THR A 87 -12.00 7.60 8.15
N LEU A 88 -12.68 6.47 8.09
CA LEU A 88 -14.08 6.35 7.72
C LEU A 88 -14.95 6.05 8.95
N ASP A 89 -16.18 6.55 8.93
CA ASP A 89 -17.22 6.20 9.91
C ASP A 89 -17.82 4.83 9.57
N ILE A 90 -17.11 3.78 9.98
CA ILE A 90 -17.53 2.39 9.77
C ILE A 90 -18.20 1.87 11.03
N PRO A 91 -19.40 1.27 10.93
CA PRO A 91 -20.05 0.68 12.09
C PRO A 91 -19.25 -0.50 12.63
N THR A 92 -19.14 -0.57 13.95
CA THR A 92 -18.34 -1.57 14.68
C THR A 92 -18.73 -3.02 14.36
N SER A 93 -19.93 -3.25 13.84
CA SER A 93 -20.42 -4.55 13.37
C SER A 93 -19.57 -5.16 12.25
N LEU A 94 -18.98 -4.34 11.37
CA LEU A 94 -18.13 -4.82 10.28
C LEU A 94 -16.74 -5.29 10.75
N ARG A 95 -16.34 -5.02 12.00
CA ARG A 95 -15.03 -5.40 12.57
C ARG A 95 -13.83 -5.07 11.65
N LEU A 96 -13.93 -3.96 10.89
CA LEU A 96 -12.86 -3.43 10.04
C LEU A 96 -12.12 -2.32 10.77
N HIS A 97 -10.83 -2.17 10.49
CA HIS A 97 -10.09 -0.99 10.92
C HIS A 97 -10.63 0.23 10.15
N PRO A 98 -10.94 1.36 10.81
CA PRO A 98 -11.61 2.50 10.14
C PRO A 98 -10.70 3.30 9.22
N THR A 99 -9.39 3.08 9.26
CA THR A 99 -8.40 3.83 8.49
C THR A 99 -7.95 3.07 7.25
N PHE A 100 -8.02 3.72 6.08
CA PHE A 100 -7.72 3.17 4.76
C PHE A 100 -6.77 4.06 3.97
N TYR A 101 -6.06 3.43 3.04
CA TYR A 101 -5.13 4.08 2.14
C TYR A 101 -5.71 4.12 0.73
N VAL A 102 -5.51 5.24 0.04
CA VAL A 102 -5.89 5.44 -1.37
C VAL A 102 -4.63 5.63 -2.21
#